data_AF-A0A7S4CUS5-F1
#
_entry.id   AF-A0A7S4CUS5-F1
#
_cell.length_a   1.000
_cell.length_b   1.000
_cell.length_c   1.000
_cell.angle_alpha   90.00
_cell.angle_beta   90.00
_cell.angle_gamma   90.00
#
_symmetry.space_group_name_H-M   'P 1'
#
loop_
_entity.id
_entity.type
_entity.pdbx_description
1 polymer ?
#
loop_
_entity_poly.entity_id
_entity_poly.type
_entity_poly.pdbx_seq_one_letter_code
_entity_poly.pdbx_strand_id
1 'polypeptide(L)'
;ATNRLVTDHRRRRYRLGPDGTAAEYLGTTPALPVNDTDWYRAGAARGAAGWAGPFQVGIHPVLAISAYQPFYDRAGAFRGVIATNWDLSGMSAFLRSLEVSSGCRVAVVDARGYLLADSVSDTPFTFANSSDGTGTFFRRRVNESADPAIAAAAQYLSPPPGGPSSVWRHFYVGTERYALKAAPLGEGV
;
A
#
# COMPACT_ATOMS: atom_id res chain seq x y z
N ALA A 1 32.20 17.28 -11.02
CA ALA A 1 31.12 17.66 -11.94
C ALA A 1 30.20 16.47 -12.12
N THR A 2 29.04 16.47 -11.48
CA THR A 2 28.10 15.34 -11.54
C THR A 2 27.20 15.53 -12.75
N ASN A 3 27.47 14.77 -13.81
CA ASN A 3 26.57 14.66 -14.96
C ASN A 3 25.27 13.98 -14.49
N ARG A 4 24.31 14.78 -14.04
CA ARG A 4 22.93 14.32 -13.87
C ARG A 4 22.32 14.31 -15.27
N LEU A 5 22.27 13.14 -15.90
CA LEU A 5 21.42 12.92 -17.06
C LEU A 5 19.98 13.15 -16.59
N VAL A 6 19.49 14.39 -16.73
CA VAL A 6 18.07 14.70 -16.65
C VAL A 6 17.49 14.30 -17.99
N THR A 7 17.20 13.02 -18.16
CA THR A 7 16.34 12.59 -19.23
C THR A 7 14.92 13.10 -18.93
N ASP A 8 14.44 14.07 -19.71
CA ASP A 8 13.02 14.53 -19.71
C ASP A 8 12.15 13.39 -20.25
N HIS A 9 12.00 12.35 -19.44
CA HIS A 9 11.12 11.23 -19.74
C HIS A 9 9.69 11.71 -19.56
N ARG A 10 9.04 12.13 -20.65
CA ARG A 10 7.61 12.42 -20.64
C ARG A 10 6.82 11.15 -20.90
N ARG A 11 5.86 10.82 -20.04
CA ARG A 11 4.99 9.65 -20.22
C ARG A 11 3.77 10.05 -21.03
N ARG A 12 3.74 9.66 -22.30
CA ARG A 12 2.55 9.79 -23.15
C ARG A 12 1.56 8.69 -22.83
N ARG A 13 0.28 9.03 -22.68
CA ARG A 13 -0.79 8.08 -22.41
C ARG A 13 -1.68 7.96 -23.64
N TYR A 14 -2.10 6.74 -23.91
CA TYR A 14 -3.00 6.43 -25.01
C TYR A 14 -4.12 5.51 -24.53
N ARG A 15 -5.31 5.66 -25.11
CA ARG A 15 -6.34 4.61 -25.09
C ARG A 15 -5.96 3.58 -26.14
N LEU A 16 -6.01 2.31 -25.77
CA LEU A 16 -5.74 1.21 -26.70
C LEU A 16 -7.02 0.84 -27.45
N GLY A 17 -6.88 0.52 -28.74
CA GLY A 17 -7.93 -0.10 -29.55
C GLY A 17 -8.13 -1.58 -29.18
N PRO A 18 -9.16 -2.23 -29.74
CA PRO A 18 -9.45 -3.65 -29.47
C PRO A 18 -8.30 -4.61 -29.83
N ASP A 19 -7.41 -4.21 -30.73
CA ASP A 19 -6.22 -4.95 -31.16
C ASP A 19 -4.97 -4.63 -30.32
N GLY A 20 -5.10 -3.79 -29.29
CA GLY A 20 -3.99 -3.35 -28.44
C GLY A 20 -3.15 -2.21 -29.02
N THR A 21 -3.51 -1.68 -30.20
CA THR A 21 -2.79 -0.55 -30.80
C THR A 21 -3.16 0.78 -30.13
N ALA A 22 -2.26 1.76 -30.16
CA ALA A 22 -2.56 3.09 -29.62
C ALA A 22 -3.57 3.84 -30.52
N ALA A 23 -4.79 4.02 -30.04
CA ALA A 23 -5.89 4.60 -30.83
C ALA A 23 -6.11 6.09 -30.55
N GLU A 24 -6.05 6.52 -29.29
CA GLU A 24 -6.32 7.92 -28.91
C GLU A 24 -5.29 8.41 -27.92
N TYR A 25 -4.72 9.60 -28.16
CA TYR A 25 -3.81 10.25 -27.23
C TYR A 25 -4.57 10.93 -26.09
N LEU A 26 -4.26 10.53 -24.85
CA LEU A 26 -4.92 11.00 -23.62
C LEU A 26 -4.11 12.09 -22.89
N GLY A 27 -2.98 12.51 -23.44
CA GLY A 27 -2.11 13.52 -22.84
C GLY A 27 -0.77 12.97 -22.36
N THR A 28 0.03 13.88 -21.81
CA THR A 28 1.37 13.61 -21.30
C THR A 28 1.42 13.90 -19.81
N THR A 29 2.02 13.00 -19.04
CA THR A 29 2.34 13.24 -17.63
C THR A 29 3.86 13.29 -17.46
N PRO A 30 4.37 14.03 -16.45
CA PRO A 30 5.77 13.91 -16.06
C PRO A 30 6.15 12.44 -15.81
N ALA A 31 7.42 12.08 -16.04
CA ALA A 31 7.92 10.81 -15.51
C ALA A 31 7.77 10.80 -13.99
N LEU A 32 7.50 9.61 -13.46
CA LEU A 32 7.70 9.39 -12.04
C LEU A 32 9.21 9.54 -11.76
N PRO A 33 9.64 10.45 -10.89
CA PRO A 33 11.04 10.54 -10.49
C PRO A 33 11.35 9.33 -9.59
N VAL A 34 11.61 8.16 -10.21
CA VAL A 34 11.76 6.87 -9.53
C VAL A 34 12.78 6.94 -8.40
N ASN A 35 13.91 7.63 -8.64
CA ASN A 35 14.98 7.80 -7.65
C ASN A 35 14.55 8.59 -6.41
N ASP A 36 13.46 9.36 -6.51
CA ASP A 36 12.93 10.18 -5.42
C ASP A 36 11.78 9.49 -4.67
N THR A 37 11.36 8.30 -5.12
CA THR A 37 10.34 7.50 -4.42
C THR A 37 10.90 6.88 -3.14
N ASP A 38 10.05 6.79 -2.12
CA ASP A 38 10.45 6.23 -0.81
C ASP A 38 10.91 4.78 -0.93
N TRP A 39 10.28 3.97 -1.80
CA TRP A 39 10.67 2.58 -2.00
C TRP A 39 12.06 2.44 -2.64
N TYR A 40 12.40 3.30 -3.61
CA TYR A 40 13.72 3.25 -4.24
C TYR A 40 14.80 3.70 -3.26
N ARG A 41 14.55 4.81 -2.53
CA ARG A 41 15.47 5.32 -1.51
C ARG A 41 15.66 4.31 -0.38
N ALA A 42 14.59 3.68 0.08
CA ALA A 42 14.65 2.66 1.13
C ALA A 42 15.45 1.44 0.69
N GLY A 43 15.22 0.91 -0.51
CA GLY A 43 15.99 -0.21 -1.06
C GLY A 43 17.47 0.14 -1.26
N ALA A 44 17.76 1.32 -1.80
CA ALA A 44 19.13 1.79 -2.02
C ALA A 44 19.92 1.98 -0.72
N ALA A 45 19.25 2.37 0.38
CA ALA A 45 19.90 2.61 1.67
C ALA A 45 20.02 1.36 2.55
N ARG A 46 19.01 0.48 2.57
CA ARG A 46 18.93 -0.64 3.53
C ARG A 46 19.67 -1.89 3.10
N GLY A 47 19.90 -2.07 1.79
CA GLY A 47 20.54 -3.26 1.24
C GLY A 47 19.81 -4.58 1.48
N ALA A 48 18.57 -4.54 1.95
CA ALA A 48 17.69 -5.68 2.18
C ALA A 48 16.29 -5.44 1.59
N ALA A 49 15.53 -6.53 1.43
CA ALA A 49 14.13 -6.48 1.03
C ALA A 49 13.30 -5.70 2.05
N GLY A 50 12.19 -5.12 1.63
CA GLY A 50 11.27 -4.49 2.58
C GLY A 50 10.01 -3.92 1.95
N TRP A 51 9.25 -3.20 2.77
CA TRP A 51 8.05 -2.49 2.37
C TRP A 51 8.22 -0.98 2.51
N ALA A 52 7.73 -0.25 1.53
CA ALA A 52 7.58 1.20 1.60
C ALA A 52 6.12 1.55 1.87
N GLY A 53 5.93 2.63 2.65
CA GLY A 53 4.61 3.14 2.97
C GLY A 53 3.86 3.67 1.75
N PRO A 54 2.58 4.05 1.94
CA PRO A 54 1.74 4.41 0.81
C PRO A 54 2.22 5.66 0.05
N PHE A 55 2.16 5.62 -1.27
CA PHE A 55 2.49 6.73 -2.18
C PHE A 55 1.46 6.83 -3.31
N GLN A 56 1.31 8.03 -3.88
CA GLN A 56 0.41 8.25 -5.01
C GLN A 56 1.04 7.74 -6.31
N VAL A 57 0.29 6.95 -7.09
CA VAL A 57 0.72 6.43 -8.38
C VAL A 57 0.42 7.44 -9.49
N GLY A 58 1.43 8.21 -9.88
CA GLY A 58 1.31 9.20 -10.96
C GLY A 58 0.32 10.32 -10.59
N ILE A 59 -0.55 10.68 -11.53
CA ILE A 59 -1.56 11.75 -11.35
C ILE A 59 -2.95 11.20 -11.02
N HIS A 60 -3.10 9.88 -10.88
CA HIS A 60 -4.39 9.27 -10.61
C HIS A 60 -4.65 9.23 -9.10
N PRO A 61 -5.91 9.19 -8.66
CA PRO A 61 -6.28 9.01 -7.25
C PRO A 61 -6.07 7.56 -6.79
N VAL A 62 -4.89 7.01 -7.09
CA VAL A 62 -4.47 5.66 -6.73
C VAL A 62 -3.36 5.77 -5.69
N LEU A 63 -3.62 5.20 -4.52
CA LEU A 63 -2.66 5.08 -3.43
C LEU A 63 -2.16 3.63 -3.38
N ALA A 64 -0.86 3.42 -3.33
CA ALA A 64 -0.24 2.09 -3.36
C ALA A 64 0.89 1.97 -2.34
N ILE A 65 1.19 0.74 -1.92
CA ILE A 65 2.43 0.39 -1.20
C ILE A 65 3.37 -0.37 -2.12
N SER A 66 4.65 -0.43 -1.77
CA SER A 66 5.64 -1.18 -2.56
C SER A 66 6.38 -2.20 -1.70
N ALA A 67 6.42 -3.44 -2.17
CA ALA A 67 7.48 -4.37 -1.75
C ALA A 67 8.69 -4.13 -2.65
N TYR A 68 9.87 -3.95 -2.06
CA TYR A 68 11.11 -3.66 -2.77
C TYR A 68 12.22 -4.65 -2.41
N GLN A 69 13.15 -4.81 -3.33
CA GLN A 69 14.37 -5.60 -3.19
C GLN A 69 15.53 -4.88 -3.89
N PRO A 70 16.64 -4.57 -3.20
CA PRO A 70 17.83 -4.06 -3.86
C PRO A 70 18.48 -5.15 -4.73
N PHE A 71 18.97 -4.72 -5.88
CA PHE A 71 19.59 -5.54 -6.91
C PHE A 71 21.09 -5.21 -6.99
N TYR A 72 21.92 -6.25 -6.94
CA TYR A 72 23.37 -6.18 -7.00
C TYR A 72 23.88 -7.03 -8.16
N ASP A 73 25.01 -6.65 -8.75
CA ASP A 73 25.67 -7.50 -9.74
C ASP A 73 26.50 -8.62 -9.09
N ARG A 74 27.16 -9.43 -9.92
CA ARG A 74 28.03 -10.53 -9.48
C ARG A 74 29.23 -10.09 -8.64
N ALA A 75 29.64 -8.83 -8.74
CA ALA A 75 30.73 -8.26 -7.95
C ALA A 75 30.23 -7.63 -6.64
N GLY A 76 28.92 -7.72 -6.34
CA GLY A 76 28.32 -7.11 -5.16
C GLY A 76 28.10 -5.60 -5.28
N ALA A 77 28.26 -5.00 -6.46
CA ALA A 77 28.01 -3.59 -6.66
C ALA A 77 26.50 -3.33 -6.81
N PHE A 78 25.99 -2.31 -6.11
CA PHE A 78 24.58 -1.91 -6.21
C PHE A 78 24.23 -1.47 -7.64
N ARG A 79 23.15 -2.04 -8.19
CA ARG A 79 22.67 -1.77 -9.55
C ARG A 79 21.28 -1.15 -9.62
N GLY A 80 20.49 -1.23 -8.55
CA GLY A 80 19.18 -0.58 -8.48
C GLY A 80 18.25 -1.25 -7.48
N VAL A 81 16.96 -0.94 -7.59
CA VAL A 81 15.90 -1.52 -6.77
C VAL A 81 14.81 -2.05 -7.68
N ILE A 82 14.39 -3.28 -7.43
CA ILE A 82 13.21 -3.90 -8.05
C ILE A 82 12.06 -3.73 -7.06
N ALA A 83 10.89 -3.32 -7.54
CA ALA A 83 9.71 -3.16 -6.70
C ALA A 83 8.44 -3.63 -7.40
N THR A 84 7.49 -4.12 -6.60
CA THR A 84 6.10 -4.37 -7.01
C THR A 84 5.18 -3.47 -6.22
N ASN A 85 4.27 -2.77 -6.91
CA ASN A 85 3.36 -1.81 -6.32
C ASN A 85 1.98 -2.42 -6.20
N TRP A 86 1.41 -2.37 -5.01
CA TRP A 86 0.08 -2.88 -4.70
C TRP A 86 -0.84 -1.72 -4.37
N ASP A 87 -1.84 -1.51 -5.21
CA ASP A 87 -2.85 -0.50 -4.97
C ASP A 87 -3.78 -0.90 -3.81
N LEU A 88 -4.09 0.05 -2.93
CA LEU A 88 -4.80 -0.26 -1.68
C LEU A 88 -6.26 -0.65 -1.92
N SER A 89 -6.91 -0.07 -2.93
CA SER A 89 -8.30 -0.38 -3.28
C SER A 89 -8.45 -1.81 -3.80
N GLY A 90 -7.51 -2.25 -4.64
CA GLY A 90 -7.39 -3.59 -5.20
C GLY A 90 -6.98 -4.59 -4.14
N MET A 91 -6.15 -4.21 -3.16
CA MET A 91 -5.92 -5.03 -1.98
C MET A 91 -7.20 -5.21 -1.15
N SER A 92 -8.00 -4.15 -0.92
CA SER A 92 -9.32 -4.30 -0.29
C SER A 92 -10.26 -5.19 -1.12
N ALA A 93 -10.26 -5.04 -2.46
CA ALA A 93 -11.05 -5.89 -3.34
C ALA A 93 -10.63 -7.38 -3.25
N PHE A 94 -9.33 -7.65 -3.16
CA PHE A 94 -8.80 -8.98 -2.92
C PHE A 94 -9.23 -9.52 -1.54
N LEU A 95 -9.14 -8.72 -0.47
CA LEU A 95 -9.60 -9.16 0.84
C LEU A 95 -11.10 -9.47 0.87
N ARG A 96 -11.91 -8.73 0.10
CA ARG A 96 -13.35 -9.01 -0.08
C ARG A 96 -13.64 -10.29 -0.85
N SER A 97 -12.74 -10.72 -1.74
CA SER A 97 -12.92 -11.96 -2.49
C SER A 97 -12.49 -13.22 -1.74
N LEU A 98 -11.89 -13.07 -0.55
CA LEU A 98 -11.50 -14.20 0.30
C LEU A 98 -12.72 -14.85 0.95
N GLU A 99 -12.96 -16.11 0.61
CA GLU A 99 -13.97 -16.96 1.26
C GLU A 99 -13.40 -17.55 2.56
N VAL A 100 -13.43 -16.77 3.65
CA VAL A 100 -12.94 -17.24 4.97
C VAL A 100 -14.08 -17.94 5.74
N SER A 101 -15.08 -17.18 6.17
CA SER A 101 -16.35 -17.66 6.73
C SER A 101 -17.34 -16.50 6.84
N SER A 102 -18.63 -16.80 6.96
CA SER A 102 -19.64 -15.77 7.23
C SER A 102 -19.29 -14.99 8.52
N GLY A 103 -19.33 -13.66 8.45
CA GLY A 103 -19.02 -12.77 9.57
C GLY A 103 -17.53 -12.59 9.89
N CYS A 104 -16.61 -13.21 9.12
CA CYS A 104 -15.18 -12.88 9.23
C CYS A 104 -14.88 -11.52 8.59
N ARG A 105 -13.99 -10.76 9.23
CA ARG A 105 -13.44 -9.51 8.70
C ARG A 105 -11.94 -9.63 8.67
N VAL A 106 -11.34 -9.17 7.58
CA VAL A 106 -9.89 -9.16 7.39
C VAL A 106 -9.48 -7.71 7.18
N ALA A 107 -8.42 -7.28 7.86
CA ALA A 107 -7.83 -5.97 7.66
C ALA A 107 -6.31 -6.07 7.68
N VAL A 108 -5.66 -5.24 6.87
CA VAL A 108 -4.21 -5.05 6.86
C VAL A 108 -3.94 -3.63 7.34
N VAL A 109 -3.05 -3.49 8.32
CA VAL A 109 -2.78 -2.23 9.01
C VAL A 109 -1.28 -1.98 8.99
N ASP A 110 -0.86 -0.73 8.77
CA ASP A 110 0.54 -0.37 8.92
C ASP A 110 0.95 -0.22 10.40
N ALA A 111 2.27 -0.17 10.66
CA ALA A 111 2.81 -0.06 12.02
C ALA A 111 2.38 1.21 12.79
N ARG A 112 1.75 2.18 12.12
CA ARG A 112 1.24 3.42 12.73
C ARG A 112 -0.27 3.38 12.99
N GLY A 113 -0.92 2.23 12.74
CA GLY A 113 -2.34 2.02 12.96
C GLY A 113 -3.24 2.53 11.84
N TYR A 114 -2.70 2.79 10.64
CA TYR A 114 -3.52 3.16 9.47
C TYR A 114 -3.90 1.95 8.65
N LEU A 115 -5.14 1.93 8.16
CA LEU A 115 -5.59 0.90 7.23
C LEU A 115 -4.76 0.95 5.95
N LEU A 116 -4.35 -0.22 5.50
CA LEU A 116 -3.82 -0.49 4.17
C LEU A 116 -4.86 -1.17 3.30
N ALA A 117 -5.71 -2.02 3.89
CA ALA A 117 -6.88 -2.59 3.24
C ALA A 117 -7.81 -3.21 4.29
N ASP A 118 -9.08 -3.41 3.92
CA ASP A 118 -10.01 -4.22 4.71
C ASP A 118 -11.07 -4.89 3.82
N SER A 119 -11.69 -5.96 4.34
CA SER A 119 -12.66 -6.79 3.62
C SER A 119 -14.09 -6.28 3.71
N VAL A 120 -14.33 -5.04 4.17
CA VAL A 120 -15.69 -4.51 4.38
C VAL A 120 -15.92 -3.22 3.59
N SER A 121 -14.90 -2.36 3.48
CA SER A 121 -14.96 -1.09 2.78
C SER A 121 -14.28 -1.16 1.41
N ASP A 122 -14.74 -0.34 0.46
CA ASP A 122 -14.15 -0.29 -0.88
C ASP A 122 -12.72 0.25 -0.87
N THR A 123 -12.47 1.31 -0.08
CA THR A 123 -11.15 1.95 0.04
C THR A 123 -10.78 2.32 1.49
N PRO A 124 -9.49 2.20 1.87
CA PRO A 124 -8.99 2.56 3.19
C PRO A 124 -8.58 4.05 3.30
N PHE A 125 -9.01 4.87 2.34
CA PHE A 125 -8.70 6.30 2.28
C PHE A 125 -9.82 7.06 1.57
N THR A 126 -9.87 8.37 1.79
CA THR A 126 -10.60 9.32 0.94
C THR A 126 -9.61 10.18 0.14
N PHE A 127 -10.07 10.75 -0.97
CA PHE A 127 -9.27 11.61 -1.82
C PHE A 127 -10.03 12.92 -2.05
N ALA A 128 -9.49 14.03 -1.54
CA ALA A 128 -10.02 15.35 -1.85
C ALA A 128 -9.33 15.87 -3.12
N ASN A 129 -10.10 15.95 -4.19
CA ASN A 129 -9.60 16.36 -5.49
C ASN A 129 -9.50 17.90 -5.55
N SER A 130 -8.38 18.40 -6.06
CA SER A 130 -8.23 19.77 -6.52
C SER A 130 -8.71 19.88 -7.96
N SER A 131 -9.10 21.08 -8.38
CA SER A 131 -9.60 21.37 -9.73
C SER A 131 -8.57 21.14 -10.84
N ASP A 132 -7.28 21.01 -10.50
CA ASP A 132 -6.18 20.71 -11.43
C ASP A 132 -5.83 19.21 -11.53
N GLY A 133 -6.62 18.32 -10.91
CA GLY A 133 -6.39 16.88 -10.90
C GLY A 133 -5.27 16.43 -9.96
N THR A 134 -4.69 17.35 -9.19
CA THR A 134 -3.93 17.01 -7.98
C THR A 134 -4.89 16.81 -6.82
N GLY A 135 -4.48 16.14 -5.75
CA GLY A 135 -5.35 16.00 -4.60
C GLY A 135 -4.64 15.42 -3.40
N THR A 136 -5.33 15.44 -2.26
CA THR A 136 -4.79 14.95 -0.99
C THR A 136 -5.51 13.67 -0.58
N PHE A 137 -4.72 12.65 -0.27
CA PHE A 137 -5.22 11.42 0.35
C PHE A 137 -5.33 11.60 1.86
N PHE A 138 -6.50 11.27 2.40
CA PHE A 138 -6.71 11.13 3.83
C PHE A 138 -6.84 9.65 4.15
N ARG A 139 -5.78 9.10 4.75
CA ARG A 139 -5.75 7.70 5.18
C ARG A 139 -6.58 7.51 6.43
N ARG A 140 -7.36 6.43 6.48
CA ARG A 140 -8.20 6.09 7.63
C ARG A 140 -7.39 5.34 8.68
N ARG A 141 -7.53 5.71 9.96
CA ARG A 141 -7.01 4.88 11.05
C ARG A 141 -7.91 3.68 11.27
N VAL A 142 -7.36 2.56 11.74
CA VAL A 142 -8.15 1.34 11.93
C VAL A 142 -9.26 1.51 12.97
N ASN A 143 -9.07 2.36 13.99
CA ASN A 143 -10.09 2.71 14.99
C ASN A 143 -11.17 3.65 14.46
N GLU A 144 -11.02 4.19 13.25
CA GLU A 144 -12.01 5.02 12.55
C GLU A 144 -12.76 4.20 11.48
N SER A 145 -12.60 2.88 11.46
CA SER A 145 -13.33 2.00 10.53
C SER A 145 -14.84 2.15 10.71
N ALA A 146 -15.57 2.11 9.59
CA ALA A 146 -17.03 2.06 9.60
C ALA A 146 -17.57 0.71 10.10
N ASP A 147 -16.76 -0.35 10.06
CA ASP A 147 -17.08 -1.64 10.67
C ASP A 147 -16.71 -1.61 12.17
N PRO A 148 -17.68 -1.72 13.09
CA PRO A 148 -17.43 -1.64 14.52
C PRO A 148 -16.50 -2.72 15.07
N ALA A 149 -16.46 -3.92 14.47
CA ALA A 149 -15.58 -4.99 14.90
C ALA A 149 -14.12 -4.70 14.52
N ILE A 150 -13.88 -4.20 13.30
CA ILE A 150 -12.55 -3.73 12.88
C ILE A 150 -12.10 -2.55 13.75
N ALA A 151 -12.99 -1.57 13.99
CA ALA A 151 -12.67 -0.41 14.83
C ALA A 151 -12.30 -0.81 16.25
N ALA A 152 -13.09 -1.71 16.88
CA ALA A 152 -12.82 -2.21 18.22
C ALA A 152 -11.55 -3.08 18.28
N ALA A 153 -11.19 -3.79 17.22
CA ALA A 153 -9.97 -4.60 17.17
C ALA A 153 -8.69 -3.74 17.25
N ALA A 154 -8.76 -2.45 16.90
CA ALA A 154 -7.64 -1.52 16.90
C ALA A 154 -6.87 -1.47 18.24
N GLN A 155 -7.57 -1.61 19.36
CA GLN A 155 -6.96 -1.56 20.69
C GLN A 155 -6.03 -2.74 21.00
N TYR A 156 -6.02 -3.77 20.15
CA TYR A 156 -5.22 -4.98 20.32
C TYR A 156 -4.07 -5.10 19.31
N LEU A 157 -3.85 -4.08 18.46
CA LEU A 157 -2.82 -4.12 17.43
C LEU A 157 -1.39 -3.96 17.96
N SER A 158 -1.23 -3.40 19.15
CA SER A 158 0.05 -3.37 19.85
C SER A 158 0.13 -4.56 20.80
N PRO A 159 1.03 -5.54 20.59
CA PRO A 159 1.27 -6.55 21.60
C PRO A 159 1.78 -5.87 22.88
N PRO A 160 1.39 -6.35 24.08
CA PRO A 160 1.99 -5.86 25.31
C PRO A 160 3.51 -6.10 25.28
N PRO A 161 4.32 -5.22 25.89
CA PRO A 161 5.77 -5.40 25.97
C PRO A 161 6.12 -6.81 26.49
N GLY A 162 6.96 -7.55 25.75
CA GLY A 162 7.35 -8.93 26.10
C GLY A 162 6.35 -10.03 25.73
N GLY A 163 5.22 -9.71 25.08
CA GLY A 163 4.25 -10.68 24.57
C GLY A 163 4.60 -11.28 23.20
N PRO A 164 3.87 -12.32 22.75
CA PRO A 164 4.05 -12.87 21.42
C PRO A 164 3.70 -11.84 20.35
N SER A 165 4.43 -11.88 19.22
CA SER A 165 4.17 -11.01 18.07
C SER A 165 2.79 -11.25 17.45
N SER A 166 2.26 -12.47 17.56
CA SER A 166 0.87 -12.79 17.23
C SER A 166 -0.05 -12.68 18.45
N VAL A 167 -1.17 -11.99 18.29
CA VAL A 167 -2.17 -11.77 19.34
C VAL A 167 -3.44 -12.59 19.05
N TRP A 168 -3.91 -13.30 20.06
CA TRP A 168 -5.23 -13.95 20.08
C TRP A 168 -6.09 -13.39 21.20
N ARG A 169 -7.26 -12.87 20.90
CA ARG A 169 -8.16 -12.25 21.88
C ARG A 169 -9.62 -12.56 21.59
N HIS A 170 -10.43 -12.55 22.63
CA HIS A 170 -11.87 -12.37 22.49
C HIS A 170 -12.24 -10.98 22.96
N PHE A 171 -13.19 -10.35 22.29
CA PHE A 171 -13.70 -9.04 22.67
C PHE A 171 -15.18 -8.93 22.30
N TYR A 172 -15.84 -7.90 22.82
CA TYR A 172 -17.25 -7.66 22.58
C TYR A 172 -17.45 -6.32 21.87
N VAL A 173 -18.44 -6.27 21.00
CA VAL A 173 -19.03 -5.02 20.51
C VAL A 173 -20.52 -5.11 20.77
N GLY A 174 -21.02 -4.29 21.69
CA GLY A 174 -22.36 -4.48 22.25
C GLY A 174 -22.49 -5.84 22.91
N THR A 175 -23.45 -6.65 22.46
CA THR A 175 -23.68 -8.02 22.95
C THR A 175 -22.99 -9.10 22.11
N GLU A 176 -22.42 -8.73 20.97
CA GLU A 176 -21.77 -9.68 20.06
C GLU A 176 -20.32 -9.96 20.49
N ARG A 177 -19.95 -11.24 20.47
CA ARG A 177 -18.59 -11.69 20.80
C ARG A 177 -17.80 -11.96 19.52
N TYR A 178 -16.57 -11.47 19.48
CA TYR A 178 -15.62 -11.71 18.40
C TYR A 178 -14.36 -12.41 18.88
N ALA A 179 -13.71 -13.14 17.98
CA ALA A 179 -12.36 -13.65 18.14
C ALA A 179 -11.42 -12.89 17.18
N LEU A 180 -10.31 -12.39 17.71
CA LEU A 180 -9.26 -11.72 16.96
C LEU A 180 -8.04 -12.64 16.86
N LYS A 181 -7.51 -12.77 15.64
CA LYS A 181 -6.15 -13.21 15.36
C LYS A 181 -5.42 -12.08 14.65
N ALA A 182 -4.36 -11.56 15.24
CA ALA A 182 -3.49 -10.56 14.62
C ALA A 182 -2.06 -11.09 14.58
N ALA A 183 -1.34 -10.86 13.48
CA ALA A 183 0.07 -11.20 13.35
C ALA A 183 0.75 -10.16 12.43
N PRO A 184 2.01 -9.79 12.69
CA PRO A 184 2.76 -8.93 11.79
C PRO A 184 3.00 -9.63 10.46
N LEU A 185 2.89 -8.87 9.38
CA LEU A 185 3.24 -9.31 8.03
C LEU A 185 4.69 -8.90 7.73
N GLY A 186 5.62 -9.84 7.97
CA GLY A 186 7.03 -9.76 7.62
C GLY A 186 7.92 -8.96 8.58
N GLU A 187 8.98 -9.60 9.08
CA GLU A 187 10.29 -9.49 8.43
C GLU A 187 10.55 -10.87 7.80
N GLY A 188 10.97 -10.92 6.54
CA GLY A 188 11.46 -12.18 5.97
C GLY A 188 12.65 -12.66 6.79
N VAL A 189 12.74 -13.98 6.98
CA VAL A 189 13.83 -14.72 7.64
C VAL A 189 15.21 -14.19 7.26
#